data_AF-A0A3E0KK90-F1
#
_entry.id   AF-A0A3E0KK90-F1
#
_cell.length_a   1.000
_cell.length_b   1.000
_cell.length_c   1.000
_cell.angle_alpha   90.00
_cell.angle_beta   90.00
_cell.angle_gamma   90.00
#
_symmetry.space_group_name_H-M   'P 1'
#
loop_
_entity.id
_entity.type
_entity.pdbx_description
1 polymer ?
#
loop_
_entity_poly.entity_id
_entity_poly.type
_entity_poly.pdbx_seq_one_letter_code
_entity_poly.pdbx_strand_id
1 'polypeptide(L)' 'MPVDERIALEAGRVRRRYRLSLPDALHLACARAAGAGVFVTNDRDLQRASTYLPVAILDELAGEWEGGQA' A
#
# COMPACT_ATOMS: atom_id res chain seq x y z
N MET A 1 4.86 -12.56 -2.03
CA MET A 1 3.71 -13.48 -1.97
C MET A 1 3.22 -13.79 -3.38
N PRO A 2 2.69 -14.99 -3.66
CA PRO A 2 2.09 -15.28 -4.97
C PRO A 2 0.80 -14.48 -5.17
N VAL A 3 0.53 -14.09 -6.42
CA VAL A 3 -0.74 -13.47 -6.83
C VAL A 3 -1.67 -14.56 -7.33
N ASP A 4 -2.83 -14.70 -6.68
CA ASP A 4 -3.90 -15.61 -7.10
C ASP A 4 -5.07 -14.84 -7.74
N GLU A 5 -6.09 -15.58 -8.20
CA GLU A 5 -7.29 -14.99 -8.81
C GLU A 5 -7.99 -13.99 -7.88
N ARG A 6 -8.04 -14.28 -6.58
CA ARG A 6 -8.70 -13.41 -5.59
C ARG A 6 -7.97 -12.08 -5.45
N ILE A 7 -6.64 -12.10 -5.39
CA ILE A 7 -5.81 -10.88 -5.35
C ILE A 7 -5.98 -10.09 -6.66
N ALA A 8 -5.99 -10.77 -7.81
CA ALA A 8 -6.18 -10.10 -9.10
C ALA A 8 -7.55 -9.40 -9.22
N LEU A 9 -8.63 -10.07 -8.78
CA LEU A 9 -9.97 -9.50 -8.73
C LEU A 9 -10.04 -8.29 -7.79
N GLU A 10 -9.42 -8.40 -6.62
CA GLU A 10 -9.41 -7.31 -5.64
C GLU A 10 -8.60 -6.11 -6.14
N ALA A 11 -7.45 -6.34 -6.76
CA ALA A 11 -6.66 -5.28 -7.40
C ALA A 11 -7.47 -4.56 -8.50
N GLY A 12 -8.27 -5.28 -9.29
CA GLY A 12 -9.18 -4.67 -10.26
C GLY A 12 -10.20 -3.72 -9.62
N ARG A 13 -10.78 -4.11 -8.48
CA ARG A 13 -11.73 -3.28 -7.72
C ARG A 13 -11.05 -2.05 -7.12
N VAL A 14 -9.91 -2.24 -6.47
CA VAL A 14 -9.11 -1.16 -5.87
C VAL A 14 -8.68 -0.16 -6.93
N ARG A 15 -8.13 -0.62 -8.06
CA ARG A 15 -7.77 0.21 -9.21
C ARG A 15 -8.93 1.09 -9.65
N ARG A 16 -10.11 0.51 -9.87
CA ARG A 16 -11.30 1.26 -10.32
C ARG A 16 -11.75 2.28 -9.28
N ARG A 17 -11.80 1.88 -8.01
CA ARG A 17 -12.30 2.72 -6.90
C ARG A 17 -11.40 3.93 -6.65
N TYR A 18 -10.08 3.73 -6.66
CA TYR A 18 -9.10 4.75 -6.27
C TYR A 18 -8.36 5.37 -7.46
N ARG A 19 -8.70 4.98 -8.69
CA ARG A 19 -8.06 5.44 -9.93
C ARG A 19 -6.55 5.24 -9.95
N LEU A 20 -6.10 4.09 -9.45
CA LEU A 20 -4.68 3.72 -9.40
C LEU A 20 -4.23 2.99 -10.66
N SER A 21 -2.92 2.89 -10.87
CA SER A 21 -2.38 1.93 -11.85
C SER A 21 -2.68 0.49 -11.41
N LEU A 22 -2.54 -0.48 -12.32
CA LEU A 22 -2.75 -1.89 -11.98
C LEU A 22 -1.65 -2.40 -11.03
N PRO A 23 -0.35 -2.11 -11.27
CA PRO A 23 0.71 -2.46 -10.31
C PRO A 23 0.44 -1.92 -8.89
N ASP A 24 0.03 -0.66 -8.77
CA ASP A 24 -0.25 -0.04 -7.46
C ASP A 24 -1.40 -0.71 -6.72
N ALA A 25 -2.49 -0.97 -7.44
CA ALA A 25 -3.62 -1.69 -6.87
C ALA A 25 -3.27 -3.14 -6.50
N LEU A 26 -2.39 -3.79 -7.27
CA LEU A 26 -1.87 -5.12 -6.94
C LEU A 26 -1.02 -5.10 -5.67
N HIS A 27 -0.14 -4.12 -5.49
CA HIS A 27 0.64 -3.98 -4.27
C HIS A 27 -0.25 -3.84 -3.03
N LEU A 28 -1.27 -2.98 -3.10
CA LEU A 28 -2.23 -2.80 -2.00
C LEU A 28 -3.05 -4.07 -1.73
N ALA A 29 -3.54 -4.73 -2.78
CA ALA A 29 -4.33 -5.95 -2.63
C ALA A 29 -3.51 -7.10 -2.02
N CYS A 30 -2.24 -7.24 -2.44
CA CYS A 30 -1.27 -8.16 -1.84
C CYS A 30 -1.06 -7.83 -0.36
N ALA A 31 -0.72 -6.58 -0.03
CA ALA A 31 -0.44 -6.18 1.33
C ALA A 31 -1.63 -6.45 2.27
N ARG A 32 -2.85 -6.09 1.85
CA ARG A 32 -4.06 -6.41 2.62
C ARG A 32 -4.30 -7.91 2.73
N ALA A 33 -4.08 -8.68 1.65
CA ALA A 33 -4.20 -10.13 1.66
C ALA A 33 -3.17 -10.82 2.57
N ALA A 34 -1.99 -10.23 2.75
CA ALA A 34 -0.97 -10.67 3.68
C ALA A 34 -1.26 -10.27 5.15
N GLY A 35 -2.35 -9.54 5.40
CA GLY A 35 -2.72 -9.07 6.73
C GLY A 35 -1.93 -7.85 7.20
N ALA A 36 -1.34 -7.07 6.30
CA ALA A 36 -0.64 -5.84 6.66
C ALA A 36 -1.60 -4.84 7.34
N GLY A 37 -1.14 -4.22 8.43
CA GLY A 37 -1.86 -3.11 9.08
C GLY A 37 -1.60 -1.75 8.41
N VAL A 38 -0.48 -1.61 7.70
CA VAL A 38 -0.07 -0.38 6.99
C VAL A 38 0.76 -0.75 5.75
N PHE A 39 0.65 0.06 4.70
CA PHE A 39 1.48 0.00 3.50
C PHE A 39 2.45 1.18 3.48
N VAL A 40 3.75 0.90 3.58
CA VAL A 40 4.79 1.92 3.54
C VAL A 40 5.27 2.12 2.10
N THR A 41 5.33 3.36 1.62
CA THR A 41 5.72 3.68 0.24
C THR A 41 6.36 5.06 0.13
N ASN A 42 7.09 5.30 -0.95
CA ASN A 42 7.55 6.65 -1.34
C ASN A 42 6.52 7.37 -2.22
N ASP A 43 5.57 6.64 -2.79
CA ASP A 43 4.59 7.20 -3.70
C ASP A 43 3.40 7.80 -2.94
N ARG A 44 3.27 9.12 -3.02
CA ARG A 44 2.21 9.88 -2.35
C ARG A 44 0.83 9.66 -2.97
N ASP A 45 0.75 9.24 -4.24
CA ASP A 45 -0.54 9.00 -4.89
C ASP A 45 -1.30 7.81 -4.28
N LEU A 46 -0.58 6.86 -3.67
CA LEU A 46 -1.16 5.72 -2.97
C LEU A 46 -1.98 6.11 -1.72
N GLN A 47 -1.75 7.29 -1.14
CA GLN A 47 -2.55 7.79 -0.01
C GLN A 47 -4.04 7.92 -0.34
N ARG A 48 -4.41 8.02 -1.63
CA ARG A 48 -5.81 8.03 -2.08
C ARG A 48 -6.56 6.76 -1.65
N ALA A 49 -5.84 5.65 -1.45
CA ALA A 49 -6.39 4.37 -1.02
C ALA A 49 -6.28 4.11 0.49
N SER A 50 -6.00 5.13 1.32
CA SER A 50 -5.88 4.96 2.78
C SER A 50 -7.13 4.42 3.48
N THR A 51 -8.31 4.57 2.87
CA THR A 51 -9.57 3.95 3.35
C THR A 51 -9.64 2.44 3.08
N TYR A 52 -8.84 1.93 2.16
CA TYR A 52 -8.71 0.50 1.86
C TYR A 52 -7.63 -0.16 2.71
N LEU A 53 -6.47 0.48 2.86
CA LEU A 53 -5.37 0.01 3.70
C LEU A 53 -4.61 1.26 4.13
N PRO A 54 -4.31 1.48 5.43
CA PRO A 54 -3.53 2.63 5.84
C PRO A 54 -2.23 2.73 5.06
N VAL A 55 -1.91 3.92 4.55
CA VAL A 55 -0.69 4.18 3.79
C VAL A 55 0.16 5.19 4.56
N ALA A 56 1.44 4.85 4.77
CA ALA A 56 2.42 5.73 5.37
C ALA A 56 3.51 6.06 4.37
N ILE A 57 3.94 7.33 4.34
CA ILE A 57 5.04 7.76 3.46
C ILE A 57 6.35 7.54 4.19
N LEU A 58 7.29 6.85 3.54
CA LEU A 58 8.56 6.45 4.16
C LEU A 58 9.32 7.64 4.73
N ASP A 59 9.42 8.74 3.98
CA ASP A 59 10.12 9.95 4.42
C ASP A 59 9.49 10.58 5.67
N GLU A 60 8.17 10.45 5.83
CA GLU A 60 7.44 10.96 7.00
C GLU A 60 7.67 10.06 8.22
N LEU A 61 7.76 8.75 8.00
CA LEU A 61 8.13 7.80 9.06
C LEU A 61 9.58 8.00 9.52
N ALA A 62 10.51 8.25 8.60
CA ALA A 62 11.93 8.41 8.90
C ALA A 62 12.23 9.64 9.79
N GLY A 63 11.42 10.70 9.66
CA GLY A 63 11.52 11.89 10.52
C GLY A 63 11.21 11.65 12.00
N GLU A 64 10.58 10.53 12.35
CA GLU A 64 10.27 10.13 13.73
C GLU A 64 11.40 9.29 14.38
N TRP A 65 12.46 8.95 13.63
CA TRP A 65 13.61 8.19 14.14
C TRP A 65 14.71 9.15 14.61
N GLU A 66 14.58 9.70 15.82
CA GLU A 66 15.69 10.37 16.53
C GLU A 66 16.73 9.39 17.13
N GLY A 67 16.71 8.12 16.73
CA GLY A 67 17.51 7.03 17.31
C GLY A 67 18.55 6.46 16.35
N GLY A 68 19.45 7.30 15.84
CA GLY A 68 20.61 6.88 15.05
C GLY A 68 21.92 7.21 15.78
N GLN A 69 22.21 6.50 16.87
CA GLN A 69 23.52 6.56 17.51
C GLN A 69 23.98 5.17 17.97
N ALA A 70 24.70 4.47 17.09
CA ALA A 70 25.90 3.66 17.34
C ALA A 70 26.37 3.03 16.02
#